data_AF-A0A0D6EIJ8-F1
#
_entry.id   AF-A0A0D6EIJ8-F1
#
_cell.length_a   1.000
_cell.length_b   1.000
_cell.length_c   1.000
_cell.angle_alpha   90.00
_cell.angle_beta   90.00
_cell.angle_gamma   90.00
#
_symmetry.space_group_name_H-M   'P 1'
#
loop_
_entity.id
_entity.type
_entity.pdbx_description
1 polymer ?
#
loop_
_entity_poly.entity_id
_entity_poly.type
_entity_poly.pdbx_seq_one_letter_code
_entity_poly.pdbx_strand_id
1 'polypeptide(L)'
;MSASPSPGPAAGPSKPKAPSLSRNATPAERQAHALNKLLANPDREVHIPQRPQEGLGKSLRPPREMMKNVQGSSAGAGSGEFHVYKQSRRREYERLKLMDEEEAFLKAKREAEERQAANEAAALEKTAKNRLKRQRKKEARSKHKGSGSGAEGGGSDASESPAPTASAAREGEGGDKKRKLVGGAALRFKTAEERDAEREEEDDSGAGEGPEAPREDQALRRLQEEEQERTAPAKEAGIVIQDDD
;
A
#
# COMPACT_ATOMS: atom_id res chain seq x y z
N MET A 1 -13.73 -66.37 44.51
CA MET A 1 -12.41 -65.79 44.17
C MET A 1 -12.54 -64.27 44.25
N SER A 2 -11.83 -63.66 45.19
CA SER A 2 -11.86 -62.21 45.48
C SER A 2 -10.93 -61.46 44.53
N ALA A 3 -11.48 -60.66 43.61
CA ALA A 3 -10.69 -59.79 42.75
C ALA A 3 -10.46 -58.44 43.43
N SER A 4 -9.18 -58.11 43.71
CA SER A 4 -8.74 -56.81 44.19
C SER A 4 -8.81 -55.75 43.07
N PRO A 5 -9.22 -54.50 43.35
CA PRO A 5 -9.18 -53.44 42.35
C PRO A 5 -7.74 -53.00 42.03
N SER A 6 -7.39 -52.99 40.74
CA SER A 6 -6.10 -52.53 40.21
C SER A 6 -5.90 -51.03 40.50
N PRO A 7 -4.68 -50.57 40.84
CA PRO A 7 -4.40 -49.14 41.01
C PRO A 7 -4.55 -48.42 39.67
N GLY A 8 -5.33 -47.33 39.65
CA GLY A 8 -5.45 -46.44 38.49
C GLY A 8 -4.12 -45.71 38.19
N PRO A 9 -3.95 -45.17 36.98
CA PRO A 9 -2.69 -44.55 36.56
C PRO A 9 -2.33 -43.39 37.49
N ALA A 10 -1.10 -43.42 38.00
CA ALA A 10 -0.54 -42.36 38.85
C ALA A 10 -0.72 -41.00 38.17
N ALA A 11 -1.33 -40.06 38.90
CA ALA A 11 -1.48 -38.69 38.46
C ALA A 11 -0.09 -38.12 38.13
N GLY A 12 0.14 -37.85 36.84
CA GLY A 12 1.35 -37.16 36.38
C GLY A 12 1.50 -35.79 37.06
N PRO A 13 2.70 -35.19 37.03
CA PRO A 13 2.97 -33.94 37.75
C PRO A 13 1.96 -32.87 37.32
N SER A 14 1.14 -32.44 38.28
CA SER A 14 0.17 -31.37 38.08
C SER A 14 0.92 -30.10 37.67
N LYS A 15 0.69 -29.62 36.44
CA LYS A 15 1.31 -28.39 35.94
C LYS A 15 1.06 -27.24 36.94
N PRO A 16 2.09 -26.46 37.31
CA PRO A 16 1.91 -25.33 38.21
C PRO A 16 0.94 -24.34 37.55
N LYS A 17 -0.07 -23.92 38.31
CA LYS A 17 -1.08 -22.98 37.84
C LYS A 17 -0.41 -21.63 37.61
N ALA A 18 -0.25 -21.23 36.34
CA ALA A 18 0.38 -19.97 35.99
C ALA A 18 -0.37 -18.78 36.63
N PRO A 19 0.33 -17.73 37.09
CA PRO A 19 -0.30 -16.57 37.69
C PRO A 19 -1.22 -15.88 36.67
N SER A 20 -2.45 -15.59 37.08
CA SER A 20 -3.39 -14.81 36.27
C SER A 20 -2.97 -13.34 36.26
N LEU A 21 -3.01 -12.71 35.09
CA LEU A 21 -2.70 -11.30 34.96
C LEU A 21 -3.72 -10.43 35.72
N SER A 22 -3.25 -9.39 36.40
CA SER A 22 -4.13 -8.37 36.99
C SER A 22 -4.87 -7.58 35.90
N ARG A 23 -6.11 -7.17 36.19
CA ARG A 23 -6.92 -6.35 35.27
C ARG A 23 -6.27 -5.00 34.96
N ASN A 24 -5.47 -4.47 35.89
CA ASN A 24 -4.81 -3.16 35.77
C ASN A 24 -3.36 -3.27 35.27
N ALA A 25 -2.98 -4.40 34.69
CA ALA A 25 -1.61 -4.60 34.23
C ALA A 25 -1.19 -3.59 33.16
N THR A 26 0.06 -3.16 33.22
CA THR A 26 0.66 -2.28 32.21
C THR A 26 0.78 -3.00 30.85
N PRO A 27 0.93 -2.28 29.72
CA PRO A 27 1.19 -2.92 28.43
C PRO A 27 2.43 -3.82 28.44
N ALA A 28 3.48 -3.40 29.15
CA ALA A 28 4.71 -4.17 29.31
C ALA A 28 4.46 -5.48 30.10
N GLU A 29 3.68 -5.43 31.17
CA GLU A 29 3.30 -6.63 31.93
C GLU A 29 2.46 -7.63 31.11
N ARG A 30 1.54 -7.14 30.28
CA ARG A 30 0.78 -7.98 29.34
C ARG A 30 1.70 -8.71 28.36
N GLN A 31 2.67 -8.01 27.79
CA GLN A 31 3.66 -8.59 26.89
C GLN A 31 4.54 -9.60 27.62
N ALA A 32 5.06 -9.24 28.80
CA ALA A 32 5.88 -10.12 29.62
C ALA A 32 5.16 -11.42 29.98
N HIS A 33 3.88 -11.35 30.32
CA HIS A 33 3.06 -12.55 30.59
C HIS A 33 2.83 -13.41 29.34
N ALA A 34 2.55 -12.80 28.19
CA ALA A 34 2.44 -13.52 26.93
C ALA A 34 3.76 -14.22 26.56
N LEU A 35 4.90 -13.55 26.76
CA LEU A 35 6.24 -14.13 26.58
C LEU A 35 6.49 -15.28 27.55
N ASN A 36 6.22 -15.10 28.85
CA ASN A 36 6.36 -16.16 29.85
C ASN A 36 5.52 -17.39 29.50
N LYS A 37 4.30 -17.19 29.00
CA LYS A 37 3.41 -18.28 28.55
C LYS A 37 3.95 -19.00 27.32
N LEU A 38 4.55 -18.26 26.39
CA LEU A 38 5.16 -18.81 25.18
C LEU A 38 6.44 -19.61 25.53
N LEU A 39 7.31 -19.03 26.35
CA LEU A 39 8.57 -19.63 26.80
C LEU A 39 8.38 -20.83 27.74
N ALA A 40 7.20 -20.99 28.35
CA ALA A 40 6.90 -22.16 29.17
C ALA A 40 6.89 -23.48 28.37
N ASN A 41 6.68 -23.44 27.05
CA ASN A 41 6.78 -24.61 26.18
C ASN A 41 7.46 -24.20 24.86
N PRO A 42 8.80 -24.12 24.82
CA PRO A 42 9.52 -23.64 23.64
C PRO A 42 9.39 -24.58 22.43
N ASP A 43 9.14 -25.87 22.66
CA ASP A 43 8.98 -26.87 21.59
C ASP A 43 7.63 -26.80 20.88
N ARG A 44 6.68 -26.00 21.39
CA ARG A 44 5.33 -25.89 20.80
C ARG A 44 5.35 -24.90 19.64
N GLU A 45 4.96 -25.36 18.45
CA GLU A 45 4.79 -24.51 17.29
C GLU A 45 3.83 -23.34 17.56
N VAL A 46 4.26 -22.14 17.17
CA VAL A 46 3.49 -20.90 17.32
C VAL A 46 2.60 -20.72 16.11
N HIS A 47 1.29 -20.74 16.33
CA HIS A 47 0.34 -20.41 15.28
C HIS A 47 0.26 -18.89 15.09
N ILE A 48 0.95 -18.39 14.06
CA ILE A 48 0.78 -17.01 13.59
C ILE A 48 -0.42 -17.01 12.64
N PRO A 49 -1.50 -16.26 12.94
CA PRO A 49 -2.65 -16.21 12.06
C PRO A 49 -2.21 -15.61 10.72
N GLN A 50 -2.53 -16.31 9.62
CA GLN A 50 -2.30 -15.77 8.29
C GLN A 50 -3.16 -14.51 8.09
N ARG A 51 -2.65 -13.55 7.33
CA ARG A 51 -3.42 -12.37 6.93
C ARG A 51 -4.73 -12.85 6.28
N PRO A 52 -5.91 -12.33 6.67
CA PRO A 52 -7.14 -12.61 5.96
C PRO A 52 -6.94 -12.33 4.46
N GLN A 53 -7.41 -13.23 3.61
CA GLN A 53 -7.32 -13.07 2.15
C GLN A 53 -7.89 -11.70 1.75
N GLU A 54 -7.26 -11.06 0.75
CA GLU A 54 -7.70 -9.73 0.30
C GLU A 54 -9.13 -9.82 -0.24
N GLY A 55 -10.04 -9.12 0.43
CA GLY A 55 -11.48 -9.19 0.19
C GLY A 55 -12.26 -9.03 1.48
N LEU A 56 -13.57 -8.82 1.38
CA LEU A 56 -14.42 -8.78 2.55
C LEU A 56 -14.39 -10.17 3.22
N GLY A 57 -14.00 -10.26 4.49
CA GLY A 57 -13.77 -11.53 5.21
C GLY A 57 -14.99 -12.45 5.40
N LYS A 58 -16.08 -12.20 4.67
CA LYS A 58 -17.35 -12.89 4.68
C LYS A 58 -17.54 -13.50 3.29
N SER A 59 -17.14 -14.76 3.10
CA SER A 59 -17.47 -15.50 1.88
C SER A 59 -18.78 -16.27 2.10
N LEU A 60 -19.70 -16.19 1.14
CA LEU A 60 -20.87 -17.05 1.15
C LEU A 60 -20.52 -18.44 0.66
N ARG A 61 -21.15 -19.43 1.28
CA ARG A 61 -21.05 -20.80 0.81
C ARG A 61 -21.56 -20.87 -0.63
N PRO A 62 -20.84 -21.53 -1.55
CA PRO A 62 -21.30 -21.68 -2.93
C PRO A 62 -22.68 -22.37 -2.98
N PRO A 63 -23.54 -21.98 -3.94
CA PRO A 63 -24.79 -22.68 -4.20
C PRO A 63 -24.55 -24.18 -4.42
N ARG A 64 -25.54 -25.01 -4.06
CA ARG A 64 -25.47 -26.45 -4.33
C ARG A 64 -25.74 -26.69 -5.82
N GLU A 65 -24.89 -27.47 -6.46
CA GLU A 65 -25.02 -27.80 -7.90
C GLU A 65 -26.29 -28.59 -8.21
N MET A 66 -26.60 -29.61 -7.39
CA MET A 66 -27.79 -30.44 -7.57
C MET A 66 -28.66 -30.42 -6.32
N MET A 67 -29.93 -30.05 -6.51
CA MET A 67 -30.96 -30.17 -5.49
C MET A 67 -31.65 -31.53 -5.65
N LYS A 68 -31.54 -32.39 -4.63
CA LYS A 68 -32.08 -33.77 -4.68
C LYS A 68 -33.60 -33.85 -4.47
N ASN A 69 -34.20 -32.78 -3.94
CA ASN A 69 -35.59 -32.78 -3.48
C ASN A 69 -36.43 -31.74 -4.25
N VAL A 70 -36.27 -31.66 -5.57
CA VAL A 70 -37.06 -30.76 -6.41
C VAL A 70 -38.42 -31.41 -6.67
N GLN A 71 -39.47 -30.84 -6.10
CA GLN A 71 -40.86 -31.25 -6.36
C GLN A 71 -41.26 -30.82 -7.79
N GLY A 72 -42.14 -31.58 -8.45
CA GLY A 72 -42.55 -31.30 -9.83
C GLY A 72 -43.18 -29.91 -10.00
N SER A 73 -43.01 -29.30 -11.18
CA SER A 73 -43.38 -27.90 -11.44
C SER A 73 -44.88 -27.59 -11.31
N SER A 74 -45.75 -28.59 -11.46
CA SER A 74 -47.20 -28.45 -11.29
C SER A 74 -47.69 -28.81 -9.89
N ALA A 75 -46.79 -29.24 -9.00
CA ALA A 75 -47.17 -29.65 -7.66
C ALA A 75 -47.40 -28.41 -6.77
N GLY A 76 -48.42 -28.46 -5.91
CA GLY A 76 -48.79 -27.32 -5.07
C GLY A 76 -47.73 -26.95 -4.02
N ALA A 77 -47.84 -25.74 -3.45
CA ALA A 77 -46.94 -25.25 -2.42
C ALA A 77 -47.04 -26.11 -1.15
N GLY A 78 -45.94 -26.78 -0.78
CA GLY A 78 -45.83 -27.52 0.47
C GLY A 78 -45.63 -26.59 1.67
N SER A 79 -45.87 -27.11 2.88
CA SER A 79 -45.71 -26.34 4.14
C SER A 79 -44.27 -25.87 4.40
N GLY A 80 -43.28 -26.55 3.82
CA GLY A 80 -41.86 -26.19 3.94
C GLY A 80 -41.37 -25.13 2.93
N GLU A 81 -42.14 -24.83 1.89
CA GLU A 81 -41.69 -23.98 0.78
C GLU A 81 -41.42 -22.54 1.23
N PHE A 82 -42.21 -22.03 2.18
CA PHE A 82 -41.99 -20.71 2.78
C PHE A 82 -40.60 -20.59 3.41
N HIS A 83 -40.14 -21.63 4.11
CA HIS A 83 -38.83 -21.61 4.73
C HIS A 83 -37.71 -21.74 3.69
N VAL A 84 -37.90 -22.53 2.64
CA VAL A 84 -36.94 -22.62 1.53
C VAL A 84 -36.74 -21.24 0.90
N TYR A 85 -37.85 -20.55 0.57
CA TYR A 85 -37.81 -19.19 0.05
C TYR A 85 -37.13 -18.20 1.00
N LYS A 86 -37.50 -18.21 2.30
CA LYS A 86 -36.90 -17.32 3.31
C LYS A 86 -35.37 -17.48 3.39
N GLN A 87 -34.87 -18.72 3.38
CA GLN A 87 -33.43 -18.98 3.41
C GLN A 87 -32.75 -18.62 2.10
N SER A 88 -33.38 -18.91 0.96
CA SER A 88 -32.87 -18.56 -0.37
C SER A 88 -32.75 -17.04 -0.54
N ARG A 89 -33.82 -16.30 -0.23
CA ARG A 89 -33.85 -14.83 -0.28
C ARG A 89 -32.81 -14.19 0.63
N ARG A 90 -32.65 -14.71 1.87
CA ARG A 90 -31.63 -14.21 2.79
C ARG A 90 -30.22 -14.39 2.23
N ARG A 91 -29.91 -15.58 1.69
CA ARG A 91 -28.61 -15.84 1.05
C ARG A 91 -28.38 -14.94 -0.16
N GLU A 92 -29.42 -14.68 -0.94
CA GLU A 92 -29.32 -13.82 -2.11
C GLU A 92 -29.06 -12.35 -1.75
N TYR A 93 -29.74 -11.82 -0.72
CA TYR A 93 -29.45 -10.48 -0.22
C TYR A 93 -28.05 -10.36 0.38
N GLU A 94 -27.61 -11.38 1.12
CA GLU A 94 -26.23 -11.43 1.61
C GLU A 94 -25.24 -11.46 0.43
N ARG A 95 -25.57 -12.14 -0.68
CA ARG A 95 -24.72 -12.25 -1.88
C ARG A 95 -24.60 -10.91 -2.61
N LEU A 96 -25.73 -10.27 -2.89
CA LEU A 96 -25.77 -8.96 -3.52
C LEU A 96 -25.02 -7.93 -2.67
N LYS A 97 -25.27 -7.93 -1.35
CA LYS A 97 -24.58 -7.03 -0.44
C LYS A 97 -23.06 -7.21 -0.45
N LEU A 98 -22.57 -8.44 -0.52
CA LEU A 98 -21.12 -8.69 -0.60
C LEU A 98 -20.53 -8.20 -1.91
N MET A 99 -21.23 -8.43 -3.03
CA MET A 99 -20.80 -7.91 -4.34
C MET A 99 -20.73 -6.38 -4.34
N ASP A 100 -21.76 -5.72 -3.82
CA ASP A 100 -21.79 -4.25 -3.71
C ASP A 100 -20.65 -3.73 -2.80
N GLU A 101 -20.40 -4.40 -1.66
CA GLU A 101 -19.32 -4.06 -0.73
C GLU A 101 -17.93 -4.29 -1.35
N GLU A 102 -17.75 -5.35 -2.15
CA GLU A 102 -16.52 -5.65 -2.89
C GLU A 102 -16.27 -4.63 -4.00
N GLU A 103 -17.27 -4.28 -4.80
CA GLU A 103 -17.17 -3.25 -5.84
C GLU A 103 -16.80 -1.89 -5.25
N ALA A 104 -17.45 -1.49 -4.16
CA ALA A 104 -17.14 -0.25 -3.45
C ALA A 104 -15.70 -0.25 -2.91
N PHE A 105 -15.24 -1.38 -2.35
CA PHE A 105 -13.87 -1.52 -1.87
C PHE A 105 -12.85 -1.44 -3.02
N LEU A 106 -13.08 -2.14 -4.12
CA LEU A 106 -12.18 -2.13 -5.29
C LEU A 106 -12.07 -0.74 -5.90
N LYS A 107 -13.20 -0.03 -6.02
CA LYS A 107 -13.23 1.36 -6.47
C LYS A 107 -12.42 2.27 -5.56
N ALA A 108 -12.65 2.21 -4.24
CA ALA A 108 -11.91 3.02 -3.27
C ALA A 108 -10.40 2.69 -3.25
N LYS A 109 -10.04 1.42 -3.40
CA LYS A 109 -8.64 0.97 -3.50
C LYS A 109 -7.97 1.56 -4.74
N ARG A 110 -8.62 1.48 -5.90
CA ARG A 110 -8.12 2.05 -7.16
C ARG A 110 -7.94 3.57 -7.06
N GLU A 111 -8.93 4.29 -6.54
CA GLU A 111 -8.84 5.74 -6.34
C GLU A 111 -7.70 6.12 -5.38
N ALA A 112 -7.48 5.33 -4.33
CA ALA A 112 -6.38 5.55 -3.40
C ALA A 112 -5.01 5.30 -4.05
N GLU A 113 -4.87 4.24 -4.83
CA GLU A 113 -3.65 3.90 -5.57
C GLU A 113 -3.31 4.97 -6.63
N GLU A 114 -4.31 5.40 -7.40
CA GLU A 114 -4.16 6.48 -8.39
C GLU A 114 -3.74 7.80 -7.71
N ARG A 115 -4.35 8.13 -6.57
CA ARG A 115 -3.99 9.32 -5.78
C ARG A 115 -2.57 9.23 -5.21
N GLN A 116 -2.15 8.06 -4.72
CA GLN A 116 -0.79 7.85 -4.22
C GLN A 116 0.22 8.00 -5.36
N ALA A 117 -0.02 7.36 -6.50
CA ALA A 117 0.85 7.44 -7.68
C ALA A 117 0.99 8.88 -8.19
N ALA A 118 -0.10 9.65 -8.24
CA ALA A 118 -0.07 11.06 -8.65
C ALA A 118 0.78 11.92 -7.69
N ASN A 119 0.62 11.72 -6.37
CA ASN A 119 1.40 12.43 -5.36
C ASN A 119 2.88 12.07 -5.42
N GLU A 120 3.19 10.79 -5.59
CA GLU A 120 4.56 10.30 -5.74
C GLU A 120 5.21 10.87 -7.01
N ALA A 121 4.52 10.86 -8.15
CA ALA A 121 5.01 11.46 -9.40
C ALA A 121 5.30 12.96 -9.23
N ALA A 122 4.39 13.73 -8.63
CA ALA A 122 4.60 15.15 -8.37
C ALA A 122 5.76 15.42 -7.41
N ALA A 123 5.94 14.58 -6.38
CA ALA A 123 7.08 14.66 -5.48
C ALA A 123 8.40 14.34 -6.20
N LEU A 124 8.43 13.27 -7.01
CA LEU A 124 9.58 12.87 -7.80
C LEU A 124 9.98 13.95 -8.79
N GLU A 125 9.03 14.56 -9.50
CA GLU A 125 9.30 15.66 -10.42
C GLU A 125 9.95 16.86 -9.70
N LYS A 126 9.40 17.27 -8.56
CA LYS A 126 9.97 18.35 -7.73
C LYS A 126 11.38 17.99 -7.24
N THR A 127 11.60 16.75 -6.80
CA THR A 127 12.93 16.31 -6.36
C THR A 127 13.93 16.20 -7.50
N ALA A 128 13.51 15.76 -8.69
CA ALA A 128 14.34 15.65 -9.89
C ALA A 128 14.79 17.04 -10.37
N LYS A 129 13.86 18.01 -10.48
CA LYS A 129 14.18 19.41 -10.81
C LYS A 129 15.20 19.98 -9.82
N ASN A 130 15.00 19.78 -8.52
CA ASN A 130 15.93 20.24 -7.48
C ASN A 130 17.29 19.54 -7.53
N ARG A 131 17.31 18.24 -7.85
CA ARG A 131 18.54 17.45 -8.02
C ARG A 131 19.36 17.95 -9.21
N LEU A 132 18.72 18.18 -10.36
CA LEU A 132 19.36 18.74 -11.55
C LEU A 132 19.95 20.13 -11.28
N LYS A 133 19.21 21.01 -10.58
CA LYS A 133 19.73 22.33 -10.15
C LYS A 133 21.00 22.19 -9.28
N ARG A 134 21.04 21.23 -8.35
CA ARG A 134 22.22 20.98 -7.50
C ARG A 134 23.40 20.40 -8.28
N GLN A 135 23.14 19.48 -9.21
CA GLN A 135 24.17 18.88 -10.07
C GLN A 135 24.83 19.93 -10.98
N ARG A 136 24.03 20.76 -11.67
CA ARG A 136 24.54 21.89 -12.48
C ARG A 136 25.42 22.84 -11.65
N LYS A 137 25.02 23.18 -10.42
CA LYS A 137 25.82 24.00 -9.50
C LYS A 137 27.12 23.30 -9.06
N LYS A 138 27.08 21.98 -8.83
CA LYS A 138 28.27 21.19 -8.48
C LYS A 138 29.27 21.16 -9.64
N GLU A 139 28.79 20.91 -10.85
CA GLU A 139 29.61 20.88 -12.07
C GLU A 139 30.23 22.24 -12.39
N ALA A 140 29.48 23.34 -12.24
CA ALA A 140 30.02 24.69 -12.41
C ALA A 140 31.15 24.99 -11.40
N ARG A 141 30.95 24.60 -10.13
CA ARG A 141 31.99 24.75 -9.07
C ARG A 141 33.21 23.88 -9.31
N SER A 142 33.06 22.65 -9.79
CA SER A 142 34.21 21.78 -10.10
C SER A 142 35.00 22.30 -11.30
N LYS A 143 34.35 22.86 -12.32
CA LYS A 143 35.02 23.50 -13.45
C LYS A 143 35.85 24.72 -13.02
N HIS A 144 35.32 25.59 -12.17
CA HIS A 144 36.07 26.75 -11.66
C HIS A 144 37.20 26.37 -10.70
N LYS A 145 37.09 25.25 -9.98
CA LYS A 145 38.19 24.75 -9.14
C LYS A 145 39.31 24.09 -9.95
N GLY A 146 39.02 23.60 -11.16
CA GLY A 146 40.00 23.05 -12.09
C GLY A 146 40.74 24.08 -12.96
N SER A 147 40.18 25.27 -13.16
CA SER A 147 40.83 26.35 -13.95
C SER A 147 41.65 27.35 -13.10
N GLY A 148 41.74 27.13 -11.78
CA GLY A 148 42.42 28.03 -10.83
C GLY A 148 43.56 27.39 -10.05
N SER A 149 43.98 26.16 -10.40
CA SER A 149 45.13 25.50 -9.76
C SER A 149 46.21 25.18 -10.79
N GLY A 150 46.93 26.24 -11.19
CA GLY A 150 48.30 26.14 -11.65
C GLY A 150 49.19 26.98 -10.74
N ALA A 151 49.60 26.40 -9.60
CA ALA A 151 50.88 26.62 -8.91
C ALA A 151 50.89 25.96 -7.50
N GLU A 152 51.61 24.84 -7.42
CA GLU A 152 52.32 24.23 -6.27
C GLU A 152 51.59 23.80 -4.99
N GLY A 153 51.72 22.51 -4.65
CA GLY A 153 51.53 22.02 -3.28
C GLY A 153 51.04 20.58 -3.07
N GLY A 154 51.72 19.58 -3.64
CA GLY A 154 51.96 18.27 -3.00
C GLY A 154 50.83 17.24 -2.87
N GLY A 155 51.12 16.01 -3.32
CA GLY A 155 50.59 14.79 -2.70
C GLY A 155 49.72 13.92 -3.60
N SER A 156 50.37 13.05 -4.35
CA SER A 156 49.84 11.76 -4.82
C SER A 156 49.11 11.01 -3.71
N ASP A 157 47.93 10.47 -3.98
CA ASP A 157 47.77 9.01 -4.14
C ASP A 157 46.36 8.66 -4.64
N ALA A 158 46.32 7.61 -5.45
CA ALA A 158 45.16 7.16 -6.18
C ALA A 158 44.21 6.29 -5.34
N SER A 159 42.95 6.25 -5.80
CA SER A 159 42.04 5.10 -5.74
C SER A 159 41.89 4.33 -4.42
N GLU A 160 40.71 4.44 -3.81
CA GLU A 160 39.84 3.25 -3.64
C GLU A 160 38.40 3.64 -3.27
N SER A 161 37.46 2.93 -3.90
CA SER A 161 36.01 3.00 -3.73
C SER A 161 35.57 2.65 -2.30
N PRO A 162 34.39 3.13 -1.85
CA PRO A 162 33.68 2.44 -0.79
C PRO A 162 32.29 1.98 -1.27
N ALA A 163 32.09 0.67 -1.30
CA ALA A 163 30.78 0.06 -1.09
C ALA A 163 30.76 -0.62 0.29
N PRO A 164 29.59 -0.72 0.96
CA PRO A 164 29.48 -0.66 2.41
C PRO A 164 29.48 -2.05 3.05
N THR A 165 30.22 -2.21 4.15
CA THR A 165 29.97 -3.28 5.12
C THR A 165 30.01 -2.72 6.55
N ALA A 166 29.18 -3.33 7.37
CA ALA A 166 28.58 -2.76 8.55
C ALA A 166 29.40 -2.96 9.84
N SER A 167 28.99 -2.21 10.86
CA SER A 167 29.14 -2.45 12.29
C SER A 167 30.53 -2.24 12.92
N ALA A 168 30.67 -1.17 13.70
CA ALA A 168 30.84 -1.28 15.14
C ALA A 168 30.73 0.11 15.81
N ALA A 169 29.99 0.13 16.91
CA ALA A 169 29.72 1.22 17.82
C ALA A 169 30.90 2.14 18.16
N ARG A 170 30.63 3.45 18.28
CA ARG A 170 31.06 4.20 19.47
C ARG A 170 30.22 5.46 19.70
N GLU A 171 29.76 5.57 20.93
CA GLU A 171 29.08 6.70 21.55
C GLU A 171 29.99 7.93 21.67
N GLY A 172 29.36 9.11 21.81
CA GLY A 172 30.01 10.39 22.15
C GLY A 172 29.38 11.55 21.37
N GLU A 173 28.36 12.23 21.90
CA GLU A 173 28.48 13.38 22.82
C GLU A 173 28.35 14.73 22.08
N GLY A 174 27.29 15.45 22.47
CA GLY A 174 27.20 16.92 22.58
C GLY A 174 27.80 17.82 21.50
N GLY A 175 26.95 18.55 20.78
CA GLY A 175 27.43 19.69 19.99
C GLY A 175 26.36 20.47 19.26
N ASP A 176 25.36 20.99 19.97
CA ASP A 176 24.43 22.00 19.46
C ASP A 176 25.18 23.27 19.04
N LYS A 177 25.62 23.32 17.77
CA LYS A 177 26.20 24.52 17.16
C LYS A 177 25.08 25.52 16.86
N LYS A 178 24.65 26.25 17.90
CA LYS A 178 23.85 27.47 17.79
C LYS A 178 24.61 28.50 16.97
N ARG A 179 24.30 28.57 15.67
CA ARG A 179 24.72 29.68 14.80
C ARG A 179 24.00 30.95 15.24
N LYS A 180 24.74 31.84 15.92
CA LYS A 180 24.29 33.19 16.29
C LYS A 180 24.17 34.04 15.02
N LEU A 181 22.94 34.45 14.68
CA LEU A 181 22.66 35.36 13.57
C LEU A 181 23.10 36.76 14.00
N VAL A 182 24.16 37.28 13.38
CA VAL A 182 24.54 38.69 13.48
C VAL A 182 23.75 39.46 12.41
N GLY A 183 23.01 40.48 12.85
CA GLY A 183 22.27 41.39 11.97
C GLY A 183 20.76 41.27 12.16
N GLY A 184 20.18 42.24 12.87
CA GLY A 184 18.75 42.36 13.16
C GLY A 184 17.88 42.65 11.93
N ALA A 185 17.87 41.74 10.95
CA ALA A 185 16.82 41.67 9.95
C ALA A 185 15.83 40.60 10.41
N ALA A 186 14.58 41.01 10.66
CA ALA A 186 13.49 40.09 10.97
C ALA A 186 13.39 39.03 9.87
N LEU A 187 13.56 37.75 10.23
CA LEU A 187 13.31 36.61 9.37
C LEU A 187 11.82 36.60 9.00
N ARG A 188 11.48 37.23 7.87
CA ARG A 188 10.18 37.06 7.24
C ARG A 188 10.18 35.72 6.52
N PHE A 189 9.42 34.77 7.03
CA PHE A 189 9.16 33.52 6.32
C PHE A 189 8.28 33.85 5.11
N LYS A 190 8.85 33.74 3.90
CA LYS A 190 8.09 33.88 2.65
C LYS A 190 6.96 32.86 2.63
N THR A 191 5.76 33.28 2.24
CA THR A 191 4.61 32.39 2.06
C THR A 191 4.86 31.48 0.85
N ALA A 192 4.14 30.35 0.78
CA ALA A 192 4.27 29.44 -0.36
C ALA A 192 3.95 30.14 -1.69
N GLU A 193 2.97 31.05 -1.67
CA GLU A 193 2.53 31.85 -2.80
C GLU A 193 3.61 32.84 -3.29
N GLU A 194 4.31 33.52 -2.37
CA GLU A 194 5.43 34.42 -2.75
C GLU A 194 6.62 33.67 -3.35
N ARG A 195 6.86 32.42 -2.92
CA ARG A 195 7.94 31.58 -3.47
C ARG A 195 7.59 31.03 -4.86
N ASP A 196 6.31 30.74 -5.11
CA ASP A 196 5.85 30.26 -6.42
C ASP A 196 5.73 31.43 -7.42
N ALA A 197 5.33 32.63 -6.99
CA ALA A 197 5.28 33.83 -7.85
C ALA A 197 6.67 34.28 -8.35
N GLU A 198 7.70 34.31 -7.49
CA GLU A 198 9.08 34.62 -7.92
C GLU A 198 9.66 33.58 -8.89
N ARG A 199 9.09 32.37 -8.92
CA ARG A 199 9.49 31.31 -9.85
C ARG A 199 8.81 31.42 -11.21
N GLU A 200 7.60 31.98 -11.26
CA GLU A 200 6.89 32.25 -12.52
C GLU A 200 7.44 33.47 -13.27
N GLU A 201 7.93 34.50 -12.56
CA GLU A 201 8.55 35.68 -13.21
C GLU A 201 9.90 35.38 -13.90
N GLU A 202 10.65 34.35 -13.47
CA GLU A 202 11.89 33.95 -14.16
C GLU A 202 11.65 33.13 -15.44
N ASP A 203 10.47 32.50 -15.61
CA ASP A 203 10.16 31.62 -16.75
C ASP A 203 9.60 32.40 -17.99
N ASP A 204 9.18 33.66 -17.87
CA ASP A 204 8.66 34.47 -19.01
C ASP A 204 9.77 35.10 -19.89
N SER A 205 11.00 35.20 -19.39
CA SER A 205 12.11 35.84 -20.13
C SER A 205 12.87 34.91 -21.10
N GLY A 206 12.37 33.70 -21.35
CA GLY A 206 13.06 32.66 -22.12
C GLY A 206 12.22 32.04 -23.24
N ALA A 207 11.71 32.84 -24.18
CA ALA A 207 11.10 32.33 -25.40
C ALA A 207 12.16 31.73 -26.37
N GLY A 208 11.92 30.51 -26.88
CA GLY A 208 12.72 29.93 -27.98
C GLY A 208 12.27 28.52 -28.38
N GLU A 209 11.51 28.43 -29.47
CA GLU A 209 11.19 27.29 -30.37
C GLU A 209 11.19 25.86 -29.81
N GLY A 210 10.00 25.25 -29.79
CA GLY A 210 9.81 23.84 -29.47
C GLY A 210 10.31 22.88 -30.56
N PRO A 211 10.94 21.74 -30.22
CA PRO A 211 11.29 20.72 -31.18
C PRO A 211 10.04 19.90 -31.56
N GLU A 212 9.85 19.66 -32.86
CA GLU A 212 8.84 18.75 -33.40
C GLU A 212 8.88 17.38 -32.71
N ALA A 213 7.70 16.88 -32.32
CA ALA A 213 7.53 15.58 -31.68
C ALA A 213 8.04 14.43 -32.59
N PRO A 214 8.64 13.37 -32.02
CA PRO A 214 9.17 12.25 -32.78
C PRO A 214 8.04 11.51 -33.49
N ARG A 215 8.23 11.25 -34.79
CA ARG A 215 7.28 10.61 -35.73
C ARG A 215 6.79 9.23 -35.28
N GLU A 216 7.44 8.63 -34.29
CA GLU A 216 7.11 7.31 -33.73
C GLU A 216 5.84 7.34 -32.86
N ASP A 217 5.57 8.44 -32.15
CA ASP A 217 4.37 8.56 -31.30
C ASP A 217 3.09 8.70 -32.13
N GLN A 218 3.18 9.28 -33.32
CA GLN A 218 2.02 9.40 -34.23
C GLN A 218 1.66 8.05 -34.87
N ALA A 219 2.66 7.20 -35.13
CA ALA A 219 2.44 5.86 -35.67
C ALA A 219 1.78 4.94 -34.63
N LEU A 220 2.22 5.00 -33.36
CA LEU A 220 1.62 4.23 -32.28
C LEU A 220 0.18 4.68 -31.97
N ARG A 221 -0.11 5.98 -32.05
CA ARG A 221 -1.48 6.50 -31.91
C ARG A 221 -2.41 6.02 -33.01
N ARG A 222 -1.96 6.00 -34.27
CA ARG A 222 -2.74 5.46 -35.39
C ARG A 222 -3.02 3.97 -35.24
N LEU A 223 -2.04 3.19 -34.77
CA LEU A 223 -2.25 1.76 -34.50
C LEU A 223 -3.23 1.52 -33.35
N GLN A 224 -3.18 2.35 -32.31
CA GLN A 224 -4.15 2.30 -31.21
C GLN A 224 -5.57 2.70 -31.65
N GLU A 225 -5.71 3.69 -32.52
CA GLU A 225 -6.99 4.09 -33.11
C GLU A 225 -7.58 2.97 -34.00
N GLU A 226 -6.74 2.32 -34.81
CA GLU A 226 -7.15 1.16 -35.63
C GLU A 226 -7.57 -0.06 -34.80
N GLU A 227 -6.94 -0.32 -33.65
CA GLU A 227 -7.37 -1.37 -32.72
C GLU A 227 -8.67 -1.03 -31.98
N GLN A 228 -8.89 0.25 -31.65
CA GLN A 228 -10.13 0.72 -31.03
C GLN A 228 -11.32 0.64 -31.99
N GLU A 229 -11.14 0.93 -33.28
CA GLU A 229 -12.21 0.76 -34.28
C GLU A 229 -12.57 -0.71 -34.51
N ARG A 230 -11.60 -1.64 -34.41
CA ARG A 230 -11.84 -3.09 -34.55
C ARG A 230 -12.55 -3.71 -33.35
N THR A 231 -12.45 -3.09 -32.18
CA THR A 231 -13.02 -3.60 -30.92
C THR A 231 -14.31 -2.87 -30.52
N ALA A 232 -14.73 -1.85 -31.26
CA ALA A 232 -15.98 -1.15 -31.02
C ALA A 232 -17.19 -2.06 -31.29
N PRO A 233 -18.13 -2.23 -30.34
CA PRO A 233 -19.36 -2.97 -30.57
C PRO A 233 -20.21 -2.25 -31.64
N ALA A 234 -20.86 -3.02 -32.52
CA ALA A 234 -21.73 -2.49 -33.55
C ALA A 234 -22.81 -1.58 -32.94
N LYS A 235 -22.97 -0.36 -33.49
CA LYS A 235 -24.02 0.57 -33.06
C LYS A 235 -25.37 -0.11 -33.28
N GLU A 236 -26.10 -0.36 -32.20
CA GLU A 236 -27.42 -0.96 -32.24
C GLU A 236 -28.36 -0.06 -33.07
N ALA A 237 -28.94 -0.62 -34.13
CA ALA A 237 -29.95 0.06 -34.92
C ALA A 237 -31.21 0.18 -34.06
N GLY A 238 -31.45 1.37 -33.51
CA GLY A 238 -32.66 1.68 -32.75
C GLY A 238 -33.89 1.49 -33.63
N ILE A 239 -34.65 0.43 -33.38
CA ILE A 239 -35.96 0.22 -33.99
C ILE A 239 -36.92 1.19 -33.31
N VAL A 240 -37.37 2.20 -34.07
CA VAL A 240 -38.44 3.11 -33.66
C VAL A 240 -39.75 2.45 -34.09
N ILE A 241 -40.53 1.97 -33.12
CA ILE A 241 -41.90 1.52 -33.35
C ILE A 241 -42.76 2.78 -33.44
N GLN A 242 -43.32 3.05 -34.62
CA GLN A 242 -44.38 4.04 -34.81
C GLN A 242 -45.71 3.33 -34.57
N ASP A 243 -46.41 3.72 -33.52
CA ASP A 243 -47.81 3.35 -33.31
C ASP A 243 -48.67 4.27 -34.20
N ASP A 244 -49.24 3.73 -35.28
CA ASP A 244 -50.25 4.40 -36.09
C ASP A 244 -51.62 4.27 -35.39
N ASP A 245 -52.30 5.41 -35.21
CA ASP A 245 -53.65 5.58 -34.63
C ASP A 245 -54.75 4.76 -35.35
#